data_AF-A0A2S6I8W1-F1
#
_entry.id   AF-A0A2S6I8W1-F1
#
_cell.length_a   1.000
_cell.length_b   1.000
_cell.length_c   1.000
_cell.angle_alpha   90.00
_cell.angle_beta   90.00
_cell.angle_gamma   90.00
#
_symmetry.space_group_name_H-M   'P 1'
#
loop_
_entity.id
_entity.type
_entity.pdbx_description
1 polymer ?
#
loop_
_entity_poly.entity_id
_entity_poly.type
_entity_poly.pdbx_seq_one_letter_code
_entity_poly.pdbx_strand_id
1 'polypeptide(L)'
;MTEKFLRAPHWKLFVYSFGVPFLLQLLGTAVSLSNLVTLEGPGSVPAWPYYLSSAGSLAIGGVLYGWMWAVGYGLQQRMPREFRRPTIGFGAVLATLATLCLGSLFYSGDVLLLMDESNVFTLLFWTVLPLLIVWMIAHLYCATYLADLVIFAEEEREPTTHELMQLALLIWAFPIGVWIVQPRINRLARRARQGNLGADAGAEVVYGDQSQVA
;
A
#
# COMPACT_ATOMS: atom_id res chain seq x y z
N MET A 1 -5.02 -6.11 13.51
CA MET A 1 -4.35 -4.90 12.96
C MET A 1 -5.12 -4.26 11.81
N THR A 2 -5.71 -5.05 10.91
CA THR A 2 -6.52 -4.59 9.76
C THR A 2 -7.64 -3.61 10.14
N GLU A 3 -8.33 -3.82 11.26
CA GLU A 3 -9.39 -2.90 11.75
C GLU A 3 -8.93 -1.45 11.94
N LYS A 4 -7.68 -1.24 12.39
CA LYS A 4 -7.15 0.11 12.66
C LYS A 4 -6.94 0.88 11.35
N PHE A 5 -6.41 0.20 10.32
CA PHE A 5 -6.21 0.79 8.99
C PHE A 5 -7.54 1.07 8.28
N LEU A 6 -8.51 0.15 8.38
CA LEU A 6 -9.84 0.30 7.78
C LEU A 6 -10.72 1.39 8.40
N ARG A 7 -10.33 1.93 9.57
CA ARG A 7 -11.04 3.01 10.26
C ARG A 7 -10.23 4.30 10.34
N ALA A 8 -8.97 4.27 9.91
CA ALA A 8 -8.12 5.44 9.99
C ALA A 8 -8.69 6.57 9.11
N PRO A 9 -8.72 7.82 9.61
CA PRO A 9 -9.05 8.95 8.77
C PRO A 9 -7.97 9.10 7.69
N HIS A 10 -8.41 9.43 6.47
CA HIS A 10 -7.55 9.52 5.29
C HIS A 10 -6.35 10.44 5.48
N TRP A 11 -6.52 11.56 6.21
CA TRP A 11 -5.43 12.50 6.49
C TRP A 11 -4.31 11.89 7.35
N LYS A 12 -4.62 11.00 8.30
CA LYS A 12 -3.59 10.34 9.12
C LYS A 12 -2.76 9.39 8.28
N LEU A 13 -3.41 8.60 7.43
CA LEU A 13 -2.71 7.72 6.49
C LEU A 13 -1.80 8.56 5.60
N PHE A 14 -2.32 9.62 4.99
CA PHE A 14 -1.54 10.54 4.15
C PHE A 14 -0.30 11.12 4.87
N VAL A 15 -0.47 11.64 6.09
CA VAL A 15 0.65 12.24 6.84
C VAL A 15 1.72 11.20 7.14
N TYR A 16 1.34 10.00 7.59
CA TYR A 16 2.33 8.96 7.90
C TYR A 16 2.96 8.33 6.67
N SER A 17 2.19 8.23 5.59
CA SER A 17 2.60 7.51 4.39
C SER A 17 3.30 8.38 3.36
N PHE A 18 3.05 9.68 3.38
CA PHE A 18 3.61 10.62 2.41
C PHE A 18 4.22 11.82 3.11
N GLY A 19 3.48 12.51 3.99
CA GLY A 19 3.93 13.76 4.61
C GLY A 19 5.28 13.64 5.33
N VAL A 20 5.37 12.75 6.33
CA VAL A 20 6.61 12.56 7.13
C VAL A 20 7.76 12.04 6.24
N PRO A 21 7.60 10.95 5.47
CA PRO A 21 8.68 10.45 4.64
C PRO A 21 9.15 11.44 3.56
N PHE A 22 8.22 12.19 2.96
CA PHE A 22 8.54 13.20 1.96
C PHE A 22 9.38 14.34 2.54
N LEU A 23 9.05 14.80 3.76
CA LEU A 23 9.86 15.81 4.45
C LEU A 23 11.26 15.29 4.80
N LEU A 24 11.37 14.04 5.27
CA LEU A 24 12.66 13.40 5.52
C LEU A 24 13.48 13.26 4.23
N GLN A 25 12.84 12.88 3.12
CA GLN A 25 13.46 12.78 1.81
C GLN A 25 13.96 14.15 1.31
N LEU A 26 13.14 15.20 1.45
CA LEU A 26 13.51 16.56 1.07
C LEU A 26 14.71 17.05 1.88
N LEU A 27 14.72 16.78 3.19
CA LEU A 27 15.85 17.14 4.05
C LEU A 27 17.14 16.44 3.62
N GLY A 28 17.08 15.12 3.43
CA GLY A 28 18.25 14.35 2.97
C GLY A 28 18.76 14.83 1.62
N THR A 29 17.84 15.09 0.67
CA THR A 29 18.18 15.60 -0.66
C THR A 29 18.77 17.00 -0.59
N ALA A 30 18.24 17.89 0.24
CA ALA A 30 18.75 19.25 0.41
C ALA A 30 20.19 19.25 0.96
N VAL A 31 20.49 18.37 1.92
CA VAL A 31 21.84 18.20 2.46
C VAL A 31 22.78 17.62 1.41
N SER A 32 22.37 16.60 0.66
CA SER A 32 23.20 16.04 -0.41
C SER A 32 23.47 17.09 -1.50
N LEU A 33 22.46 17.88 -1.88
CA LEU A 33 22.60 18.93 -2.89
C LEU A 33 23.50 20.08 -2.41
N SER A 34 23.41 20.50 -1.15
CA SER A 34 24.27 21.57 -0.64
C SER A 34 25.75 21.19 -0.67
N ASN A 35 26.07 19.92 -0.38
CA ASN A 35 27.44 19.40 -0.43
C ASN A 35 28.00 19.29 -1.86
N LEU A 36 27.14 19.02 -2.85
CA LEU A 36 27.55 19.05 -4.26
C LEU A 36 27.87 20.49 -4.72
N VAL A 37 27.09 21.47 -4.26
CA VAL A 37 27.29 22.89 -4.62
C VAL A 37 28.55 23.47 -3.97
N THR A 38 28.95 22.99 -2.78
CA THR A 38 30.22 23.39 -2.14
C THR A 38 31.46 22.76 -2.78
N LEU A 39 31.30 21.94 -3.83
CA LEU A 39 32.38 21.30 -4.61
C LEU A 39 33.33 20.41 -3.79
N GLU A 40 32.92 19.93 -2.62
CA GLU A 40 33.74 19.05 -1.78
C GLU A 40 33.84 17.61 -2.32
N GLY A 41 33.22 17.33 -3.47
CA GLY A 41 33.24 16.05 -4.16
C GLY A 41 32.25 15.03 -3.57
N PRO A 42 31.90 13.95 -4.31
CA PRO A 42 30.89 12.98 -3.88
C PRO A 42 31.23 12.25 -2.56
N GLY A 43 32.51 12.17 -2.20
CA GLY A 43 32.98 11.48 -0.99
C GLY A 43 32.89 12.31 0.29
N SER A 44 32.56 13.60 0.22
CA SER A 44 32.40 14.45 1.40
C SER A 44 30.99 14.39 2.00
N VAL A 45 30.02 13.85 1.26
CA VAL A 45 28.64 13.73 1.72
C VAL A 45 28.60 12.71 2.86
N PRO A 46 28.17 13.09 4.08
CA PRO A 46 28.00 12.13 5.16
C PRO A 46 27.05 11.01 4.74
N ALA A 47 27.21 9.78 5.24
CA ALA A 47 26.36 8.65 4.84
C ALA A 47 24.90 8.77 5.35
N TRP A 48 24.65 9.56 6.40
CA TRP A 48 23.35 9.62 7.07
C TRP A 48 22.16 10.12 6.23
N PRO A 49 22.28 11.06 5.26
CA PRO A 49 21.18 11.47 4.39
C PRO A 49 20.69 10.32 3.51
N TYR A 50 21.59 9.43 3.06
CA TYR A 50 21.23 8.24 2.30
C TYR A 50 20.42 7.27 3.16
N TYR A 51 20.87 6.98 4.38
CA TYR A 51 20.10 6.14 5.32
C TYR A 51 18.75 6.76 5.67
N LEU A 52 18.67 8.09 5.82
CA LEU A 52 17.42 8.79 6.07
C LEU A 52 16.44 8.68 4.89
N SER A 53 16.94 8.81 3.66
CA SER A 53 16.17 8.61 2.43
C SER A 53 15.65 7.17 2.30
N SER A 54 16.52 6.18 2.56
CA SER A 54 16.13 4.76 2.56
C SER A 54 15.08 4.45 3.63
N ALA A 55 15.25 4.98 4.84
CA ALA A 55 14.27 4.84 5.93
C ALA A 55 12.92 5.49 5.58
N GLY A 56 12.94 6.65 4.93
CA GLY A 56 11.74 7.30 4.39
C GLY A 56 11.02 6.40 3.39
N SER A 57 11.73 5.87 2.40
CA SER A 57 11.18 4.96 1.39
C SER A 57 10.54 3.71 2.00
N LEU A 58 11.18 3.11 3.01
CA LEU A 58 10.61 1.97 3.75
C LEU A 58 9.34 2.34 4.52
N ALA A 59 9.31 3.52 5.14
CA ALA A 59 8.12 3.98 5.84
C ALA A 59 6.94 4.15 4.87
N ILE A 60 7.18 4.74 3.69
CA ILE A 60 6.17 4.85 2.62
C ILE A 60 5.70 3.45 2.21
N GLY A 61 6.62 2.55 1.85
CA GLY A 61 6.31 1.20 1.41
C GLY A 61 5.55 0.40 2.46
N GLY A 62 5.99 0.45 3.72
CA GLY A 62 5.34 -0.23 4.83
C GLY A 62 3.90 0.23 5.07
N VAL A 63 3.65 1.55 4.99
CA VAL A 63 2.28 2.08 5.13
C VAL A 63 1.44 1.74 3.90
N LEU A 64 1.98 1.87 2.69
CA LEU A 64 1.27 1.57 1.44
C LEU A 64 0.89 0.08 1.35
N TYR A 65 1.85 -0.82 1.50
CA TYR A 65 1.60 -2.26 1.43
C TYR A 65 0.80 -2.76 2.62
N GLY A 66 1.03 -2.20 3.81
CA GLY A 66 0.19 -2.46 4.98
C GLY A 66 -1.26 -2.04 4.77
N TRP A 67 -1.48 -0.88 4.12
CA TRP A 67 -2.81 -0.43 3.72
C TRP A 67 -3.43 -1.36 2.67
N MET A 68 -2.71 -1.68 1.59
CA MET A 68 -3.18 -2.60 0.54
C MET A 68 -3.57 -3.97 1.14
N TRP A 69 -2.75 -4.51 2.04
CA TRP A 69 -3.05 -5.74 2.76
C TRP A 69 -4.31 -5.62 3.62
N ALA A 70 -4.44 -4.51 4.36
CA ALA A 70 -5.60 -4.27 5.21
C ALA A 70 -6.90 -4.16 4.42
N VAL A 71 -6.86 -3.55 3.24
CA VAL A 71 -8.02 -3.48 2.33
C VAL A 71 -8.28 -4.86 1.72
N GLY A 72 -7.28 -5.46 1.08
CA GLY A 72 -7.42 -6.74 0.37
C GLY A 72 -7.92 -7.88 1.26
N TYR A 73 -7.26 -8.12 2.39
CA TYR A 73 -7.68 -9.19 3.31
C TYR A 73 -8.76 -8.75 4.30
N GLY A 74 -8.66 -7.51 4.82
CA GLY A 74 -9.56 -7.05 5.88
C GLY A 74 -10.98 -6.76 5.38
N LEU A 75 -11.15 -6.31 4.14
CA LEU A 75 -12.48 -6.14 3.53
C LEU A 75 -13.10 -7.49 3.18
N GLN A 76 -12.30 -8.44 2.65
CA GLN A 76 -12.78 -9.78 2.32
C GLN A 76 -13.37 -10.56 3.50
N GLN A 77 -12.76 -10.46 4.67
CA GLN A 77 -13.27 -11.12 5.87
C GLN A 77 -14.68 -10.65 6.26
N ARG A 78 -15.07 -9.46 5.80
CA ARG A 78 -16.35 -8.82 6.09
C ARG A 78 -17.40 -9.04 5.00
N MET A 79 -17.03 -9.72 3.91
CA MET A 79 -17.97 -10.09 2.86
C MET A 79 -18.47 -11.53 3.04
N PRO A 80 -19.72 -11.82 2.62
CA PRO A 80 -20.24 -13.18 2.58
C PRO A 80 -19.31 -14.10 1.77
N ARG A 81 -19.27 -15.39 2.13
CA ARG A 81 -18.31 -16.35 1.55
C ARG A 81 -18.43 -16.48 0.04
N GLU A 82 -19.65 -16.33 -0.49
CA GLU A 82 -19.99 -16.39 -1.91
C GLU A 82 -19.34 -15.27 -2.74
N PHE A 83 -18.94 -14.18 -2.07
CA PHE A 83 -18.43 -12.96 -2.70
C PHE A 83 -16.93 -12.74 -2.48
N ARG A 84 -16.22 -13.75 -1.95
CA ARG A 84 -14.77 -13.64 -1.70
C ARG A 84 -13.96 -13.92 -2.96
N ARG A 85 -13.01 -13.04 -3.26
CA ARG A 85 -12.04 -13.24 -4.35
C ARG A 85 -10.85 -14.09 -3.84
N PRO A 86 -10.14 -14.82 -4.71
CA PRO A 86 -8.94 -15.54 -4.29
C PRO A 86 -7.87 -14.54 -3.79
N THR A 87 -7.28 -14.80 -2.62
CA THR A 87 -6.27 -13.91 -2.01
C THR A 87 -4.84 -14.39 -2.20
N ILE A 88 -4.62 -15.63 -2.62
CA ILE A 88 -3.27 -16.23 -2.70
C ILE A 88 -2.41 -15.46 -3.70
N GLY A 89 -2.93 -15.19 -4.91
CA GLY A 89 -2.21 -14.43 -5.93
C GLY A 89 -1.90 -13.00 -5.49
N PHE A 90 -2.89 -12.31 -4.90
CA PHE A 90 -2.70 -10.98 -4.33
C PHE A 90 -1.64 -10.95 -3.22
N GLY A 91 -1.71 -11.89 -2.28
CA GLY A 91 -0.76 -11.98 -1.17
C GLY A 91 0.67 -12.26 -1.64
N ALA A 92 0.84 -13.14 -2.63
CA ALA A 92 2.14 -13.44 -3.22
C ALA A 92 2.74 -12.20 -3.93
N VAL A 93 1.95 -11.51 -4.76
CA VAL A 93 2.41 -10.30 -5.46
C VAL A 93 2.76 -9.18 -4.48
N LEU A 94 1.93 -8.98 -3.44
CA LEU A 94 2.21 -7.97 -2.42
C LEU A 94 3.46 -8.31 -1.59
N ALA A 95 3.68 -9.59 -1.29
CA ALA A 95 4.91 -10.05 -0.62
C ALA A 95 6.16 -9.82 -1.48
N THR A 96 6.06 -10.04 -2.79
CA THR A 96 7.13 -9.69 -3.75
C THR A 96 7.41 -8.18 -3.71
N LEU A 97 6.38 -7.33 -3.74
CA LEU A 97 6.56 -5.87 -3.65
C LEU A 97 7.21 -5.44 -2.33
N ALA A 98 6.78 -6.01 -1.20
CA ALA A 98 7.39 -5.76 0.09
C ALA A 98 8.86 -6.19 0.13
N THR A 99 9.19 -7.33 -0.49
CA THR A 99 10.57 -7.84 -0.58
C THR A 99 11.44 -6.95 -1.45
N LEU A 100 10.94 -6.47 -2.60
CA LEU A 100 11.63 -5.49 -3.44
C LEU A 100 11.87 -4.16 -2.71
N CYS A 101 10.89 -3.71 -1.93
CA CYS A 101 11.02 -2.51 -1.10
C CYS A 101 12.08 -2.69 0.00
N LEU A 102 12.12 -3.83 0.68
CA LEU A 102 13.20 -4.15 1.63
C LEU A 102 14.56 -4.29 0.94
N GLY A 103 14.58 -4.90 -0.25
CA GLY A 103 15.77 -5.06 -1.10
C GLY A 103 16.43 -3.74 -1.47
N SER A 104 15.64 -2.67 -1.60
CA SER A 104 16.15 -1.33 -1.90
C SER A 104 17.14 -0.80 -0.84
N LEU A 105 17.10 -1.30 0.41
CA LEU A 105 18.08 -0.98 1.44
C LEU A 105 19.49 -1.41 1.07
N PHE A 106 19.63 -2.54 0.40
CA PHE A 106 20.92 -3.12 0.02
C PHE A 106 21.50 -2.45 -1.23
N TYR A 107 20.68 -1.68 -1.95
CA TYR A 107 21.07 -0.88 -3.11
C TYR A 107 21.44 0.57 -2.74
N SER A 108 21.59 0.89 -1.45
CA SER A 108 21.98 2.24 -1.02
C SER A 108 23.32 2.69 -1.63
N GLY A 109 23.52 4.02 -1.70
CA GLY A 109 24.48 4.74 -2.56
C GLY A 109 25.92 4.24 -2.63
N ASP A 110 26.39 3.43 -1.68
CA ASP A 110 27.70 2.77 -1.72
C ASP A 110 27.87 1.85 -2.94
N VAL A 111 26.80 1.18 -3.40
CA VAL A 111 26.87 0.34 -4.62
C VAL A 111 27.17 1.19 -5.85
N LEU A 112 26.63 2.41 -5.94
CA LEU A 112 26.90 3.31 -7.06
C LEU A 112 28.31 3.91 -7.00
N LEU A 113 28.80 4.19 -5.78
CA LEU A 113 30.14 4.74 -5.54
C LEU A 113 31.26 3.71 -5.76
N LEU A 114 30.95 2.42 -5.64
CA LEU A 114 31.88 1.31 -5.87
C LEU A 114 31.91 0.85 -7.34
N MET A 115 31.06 1.42 -8.20
CA MET A 115 30.97 1.03 -9.60
C MET A 115 31.81 1.91 -10.51
N ASP A 116 32.66 1.26 -11.30
CA ASP A 116 33.32 1.86 -12.45
C ASP A 116 32.27 2.34 -13.47
N GLU A 117 32.53 3.48 -14.14
CA GLU A 117 31.54 4.12 -15.03
C GLU A 117 31.07 3.19 -16.17
N SER A 118 31.94 2.27 -16.59
CA SER A 118 31.65 1.24 -17.60
C SER A 118 30.55 0.26 -17.19
N ASN A 119 30.34 0.03 -15.88
CA ASN A 119 29.36 -0.91 -15.34
C ASN A 119 28.00 -0.28 -15.03
N VAL A 120 27.93 1.05 -14.97
CA VAL A 120 26.70 1.79 -14.62
C VAL A 120 25.61 1.57 -15.67
N PHE A 121 25.93 1.68 -16.96
CA PHE A 121 24.97 1.45 -18.04
C PHE A 121 24.41 0.02 -17.99
N THR A 122 25.29 -0.96 -17.81
CA THR A 122 24.91 -2.38 -17.73
C THR A 122 23.97 -2.63 -16.56
N LEU A 123 24.28 -2.11 -15.36
CA LEU A 123 23.43 -2.26 -14.18
C LEU A 123 22.06 -1.59 -14.38
N LEU A 124 22.05 -0.34 -14.87
CA LEU A 124 20.82 0.41 -15.06
C LEU A 124 19.89 -0.26 -16.08
N PHE A 125 20.42 -0.64 -17.24
CA PHE A 125 19.62 -1.14 -18.34
C PHE A 125 19.21 -2.61 -18.15
N TRP A 126 20.11 -3.45 -17.65
CA TRP A 126 19.85 -4.89 -17.54
C TRP A 126 19.33 -5.35 -16.19
N THR A 127 19.46 -4.52 -15.13
CA THR A 127 18.99 -4.89 -13.78
C THR A 127 17.90 -3.95 -13.29
N VAL A 128 18.18 -2.64 -13.24
CA VAL A 128 17.24 -1.68 -12.64
C VAL A 128 15.96 -1.52 -13.48
N LEU A 129 16.10 -1.39 -14.80
CA LEU A 129 14.96 -1.17 -15.69
C LEU A 129 13.97 -2.36 -15.70
N PRO A 130 14.40 -3.63 -15.85
CA PRO A 130 13.50 -4.77 -15.73
C PRO A 130 12.85 -4.87 -14.34
N LEU A 131 13.61 -4.61 -13.28
CA LEU A 131 13.09 -4.65 -11.92
C LEU A 131 12.01 -3.58 -11.71
N LEU A 132 12.20 -2.39 -12.28
CA LEU A 132 11.21 -1.30 -12.26
C LEU A 132 9.94 -1.69 -13.01
N ILE A 133 10.06 -2.34 -14.17
CA ILE A 133 8.90 -2.82 -14.95
C ILE A 133 8.12 -3.87 -14.15
N VAL A 134 8.81 -4.85 -13.56
CA VAL A 134 8.19 -5.87 -12.70
C VAL A 134 7.48 -5.21 -11.52
N TRP A 135 8.13 -4.24 -10.87
CA TRP A 135 7.54 -3.48 -9.76
C TRP A 135 6.29 -2.71 -10.19
N MET A 136 6.29 -2.07 -11.36
CA MET A 136 5.14 -1.33 -11.91
C MET A 136 3.97 -2.26 -12.23
N ILE A 137 4.22 -3.38 -12.90
CA ILE A 137 3.18 -4.37 -13.25
C ILE A 137 2.57 -4.96 -11.97
N ALA A 138 3.40 -5.30 -10.99
CA ALA A 138 2.94 -5.82 -9.71
C ALA A 138 2.07 -4.80 -8.94
N HIS A 139 2.45 -3.51 -8.95
CA HIS A 139 1.63 -2.45 -8.36
C HIS A 139 0.28 -2.30 -9.06
N LEU A 140 0.28 -2.31 -10.40
CA LEU A 140 -0.95 -2.23 -11.17
C LEU A 140 -1.86 -3.43 -10.91
N TYR A 141 -1.31 -4.64 -10.80
CA TYR A 141 -2.06 -5.84 -10.43
C TYR A 141 -2.69 -5.72 -9.03
N CYS A 142 -1.94 -5.26 -8.03
CA CYS A 142 -2.50 -5.02 -6.70
C CYS A 142 -3.58 -3.94 -6.72
N ALA A 143 -3.39 -2.87 -7.49
CA ALA A 143 -4.36 -1.78 -7.61
C ALA A 143 -5.66 -2.23 -8.31
N THR A 144 -5.57 -3.01 -9.39
CA THR A 144 -6.75 -3.56 -10.08
C THR A 144 -7.49 -4.57 -9.20
N TYR A 145 -6.76 -5.42 -8.48
CA TYR A 145 -7.36 -6.33 -7.51
C TYR A 145 -8.15 -5.59 -6.42
N LEU A 146 -7.57 -4.53 -5.85
CA LEU A 146 -8.25 -3.73 -4.83
C LEU A 146 -9.43 -2.94 -5.41
N ALA A 147 -9.31 -2.44 -6.64
CA ALA A 147 -10.40 -1.75 -7.31
C ALA A 147 -11.60 -2.69 -7.56
N ASP A 148 -11.37 -3.91 -8.07
CA ASP A 148 -12.40 -4.93 -8.22
C ASP A 148 -13.06 -5.22 -6.87
N LEU A 149 -12.25 -5.44 -5.83
CA LEU A 149 -12.74 -5.72 -4.49
C LEU A 149 -13.63 -4.60 -3.92
N VAL A 150 -13.22 -3.35 -4.09
CA VAL A 150 -13.96 -2.20 -3.55
C VAL A 150 -15.25 -1.96 -4.32
N ILE A 151 -15.23 -1.99 -5.65
CA ILE A 151 -16.45 -1.77 -6.47
C ILE A 151 -17.45 -2.90 -6.22
N PHE A 152 -16.97 -4.14 -6.24
CA PHE A 152 -17.82 -5.30 -6.00
C PHE A 152 -18.45 -5.25 -4.61
N ALA A 153 -17.70 -4.80 -3.59
CA ALA A 153 -18.24 -4.60 -2.24
C ALA A 153 -19.21 -3.41 -2.11
N GLU A 154 -19.09 -2.38 -2.95
CA GLU A 154 -20.00 -1.21 -2.94
C GLU A 154 -21.32 -1.48 -3.67
N GLU A 155 -21.27 -2.23 -4.77
CA GLU A 155 -22.39 -2.35 -5.71
C GLU A 155 -22.98 -3.76 -5.84
N GLU A 156 -22.35 -4.76 -5.21
CA GLU A 156 -22.77 -6.17 -5.26
C GLU A 156 -22.92 -6.73 -6.69
N ARG A 157 -22.21 -6.12 -7.65
CA ARG A 157 -22.14 -6.52 -9.07
C ARG A 157 -20.70 -6.48 -9.57
N GLU A 158 -20.47 -7.11 -10.72
CA GLU A 158 -19.17 -7.01 -11.39
C GLU A 158 -18.91 -5.57 -11.88
N PRO A 159 -17.68 -5.06 -11.67
CA PRO A 159 -17.30 -3.74 -12.15
C PRO A 159 -17.22 -3.72 -13.68
N THR A 160 -17.62 -2.61 -14.29
CA THR A 160 -17.30 -2.39 -15.71
C THR A 160 -15.81 -2.11 -15.87
N THR A 161 -15.24 -2.41 -17.05
CA THR A 161 -13.81 -2.18 -17.34
C THR A 161 -13.40 -0.73 -17.09
N HIS A 162 -14.28 0.23 -17.41
CA HIS A 162 -14.01 1.65 -17.20
C HIS A 162 -13.93 2.00 -15.70
N GLU A 163 -14.90 1.55 -14.90
CA GLU A 163 -14.91 1.76 -13.44
C GLU A 163 -13.68 1.14 -12.77
N LEU A 164 -13.34 -0.09 -13.19
CA LEU A 164 -12.17 -0.81 -12.70
C LEU A 164 -10.88 -0.03 -12.99
N MET A 165 -10.69 0.41 -14.24
CA MET A 165 -9.48 1.12 -14.64
C MET A 165 -9.35 2.49 -13.96
N GLN A 166 -10.46 3.23 -13.85
CA GLN A 166 -10.47 4.53 -13.17
C GLN A 166 -10.08 4.39 -11.69
N LEU A 167 -10.67 3.42 -10.98
CA LEU A 167 -10.37 3.22 -9.57
C LEU A 167 -8.98 2.61 -9.35
N ALA A 168 -8.54 1.70 -10.22
CA ALA A 168 -7.19 1.13 -10.16
C ALA A 168 -6.12 2.21 -10.38
N LEU A 169 -6.30 3.09 -11.38
CA LEU A 169 -5.39 4.21 -11.61
C LEU A 169 -5.40 5.19 -10.44
N LEU A 170 -6.55 5.45 -9.82
CA LEU A 170 -6.62 6.24 -8.59
C LEU A 170 -5.79 5.58 -7.47
N ILE A 171 -6.01 4.31 -7.17
CA ILE A 171 -5.27 3.56 -6.14
C ILE A 171 -3.76 3.57 -6.43
N TRP A 172 -3.37 3.41 -7.70
CA TRP A 172 -1.99 3.44 -8.15
C TRP A 172 -1.37 4.85 -8.03
N ALA A 173 -2.14 5.91 -8.27
CA ALA A 173 -1.76 7.32 -8.11
C ALA A 173 -1.71 7.73 -6.62
N PHE A 174 -0.91 7.01 -5.85
CA PHE A 174 -0.63 7.32 -4.46
C PHE A 174 0.15 8.65 -4.35
N PRO A 175 -0.14 9.52 -3.36
CA PRO A 175 -1.08 9.33 -2.24
C PRO A 175 -2.51 9.80 -2.50
N ILE A 176 -2.76 10.49 -3.62
CA ILE A 176 -4.06 11.09 -3.96
C ILE A 176 -5.16 10.02 -4.02
N GLY A 177 -4.83 8.85 -4.57
CA GLY A 177 -5.68 7.67 -4.56
C GLY A 177 -6.25 7.31 -3.22
N VAL A 178 -5.38 7.11 -2.23
CA VAL A 178 -5.79 6.73 -0.87
C VAL A 178 -6.68 7.80 -0.24
N TRP A 179 -6.43 9.08 -0.53
CA TRP A 179 -7.29 10.16 -0.04
C TRP A 179 -8.75 10.02 -0.51
N ILE A 180 -8.96 9.65 -1.78
CA ILE A 180 -10.28 9.51 -2.40
C ILE A 180 -10.91 8.15 -2.06
N VAL A 181 -10.12 7.08 -2.04
CA VAL A 181 -10.60 5.70 -1.88
C VAL A 181 -10.85 5.34 -0.42
N GLN A 182 -10.06 5.87 0.52
CA GLN A 182 -10.22 5.55 1.95
C GLN A 182 -11.61 5.89 2.53
N PRO A 183 -12.24 7.04 2.24
CA PRO A 183 -13.61 7.31 2.66
C PRO A 183 -14.61 6.25 2.19
N ARG A 184 -14.44 5.72 0.97
CA ARG A 184 -15.28 4.63 0.42
C ARG A 184 -15.14 3.36 1.26
N ILE A 185 -13.90 2.93 1.50
CA ILE A 185 -13.59 1.77 2.34
C ILE A 185 -14.14 1.94 3.76
N ASN A 186 -14.04 3.13 4.35
CA ASN A 186 -14.57 3.41 5.69
C ASN A 186 -16.10 3.28 5.75
N ARG A 187 -16.83 3.53 4.66
CA ARG A 187 -18.28 3.29 4.59
C ARG A 187 -18.59 1.80 4.55
N LEU A 188 -17.89 1.06 3.69
CA LEU A 188 -18.02 -0.40 3.59
C LEU A 188 -17.74 -1.10 4.93
N ALA A 189 -16.65 -0.71 5.58
CA ALA A 189 -16.25 -1.27 6.87
C ALA A 189 -17.28 -1.02 7.98
N ARG A 190 -18.07 0.06 7.89
CA ARG A 190 -19.17 0.37 8.83
C ARG A 190 -20.43 -0.43 8.51
N ARG A 191 -20.83 -0.53 7.24
CA ARG A 191 -21.99 -1.32 6.80
C ARG A 191 -21.89 -2.78 7.23
N ALA A 192 -20.75 -3.41 6.95
CA ALA A 192 -20.53 -4.81 7.31
C ALA A 192 -20.61 -5.06 8.84
N ARG A 193 -20.25 -4.07 9.67
CA ARG A 193 -20.37 -4.17 11.13
C ARG A 193 -21.83 -4.12 11.58
N GLN A 194 -22.65 -3.27 10.96
CA GLN A 194 -24.07 -3.17 11.28
C GLN A 194 -24.84 -4.43 10.88
N GLY A 195 -24.50 -5.04 9.74
CA GLY A 195 -25.06 -6.33 9.33
C GLY A 195 -24.79 -7.45 10.34
N ASN A 196 -23.54 -7.56 10.83
CA ASN A 196 -23.20 -8.55 11.86
C ASN A 196 -23.89 -8.29 13.21
N LEU A 197 -23.97 -7.03 13.65
CA LEU A 197 -24.66 -6.69 14.90
C LEU A 197 -26.18 -6.93 14.84
N GLY A 198 -26.80 -6.73 13.68
CA GLY A 198 -28.22 -7.05 13.46
C GLY A 198 -28.50 -8.57 13.40
N ALA A 199 -27.57 -9.34 12.84
CA ALA A 199 -27.65 -10.80 12.82
C ALA A 199 -27.48 -11.40 14.23
N ASP A 200 -26.53 -10.90 15.03
CA ASP A 200 -26.31 -11.36 16.41
C ASP A 200 -27.49 -10.98 17.33
N ALA A 201 -28.06 -9.78 17.18
CA ALA A 201 -29.24 -9.37 17.95
C ALA A 201 -30.52 -10.16 17.56
N GLY A 202 -30.66 -10.55 16.28
CA GLY A 202 -31.76 -11.42 15.85
C GLY A 202 -31.61 -12.87 16.33
N ALA A 203 -30.38 -13.37 16.47
CA ALA A 203 -30.11 -14.70 17.01
C ALA A 203 -30.37 -14.79 18.53
N GLU A 204 -30.14 -13.70 19.28
CA GLU A 204 -30.42 -13.64 20.72
C GLU A 204 -31.92 -13.66 21.05
N VAL A 205 -32.76 -13.05 20.18
CA VAL A 205 -34.23 -13.00 20.38
C VAL A 205 -34.88 -14.36 20.09
N VAL A 206 -34.35 -15.16 19.16
CA VAL A 206 -34.94 -16.46 18.78
C VAL A 206 -34.70 -17.57 19.81
N TYR A 207 -33.64 -17.46 20.64
CA TYR A 207 -33.35 -18.43 21.70
C TYR A 207 -34.03 -18.11 23.06
N GLY A 208 -34.73 -16.97 23.17
CA GLY A 208 -35.36 -16.53 24.43
C GLY A 208 -36.74 -17.10 24.74
N ASP A 209 -37.43 -17.76 23.79
CA ASP A 209 -38.86 -18.05 23.89
C ASP A 209 -39.23 -19.55 23.88
N GLN A 210 -38.27 -20.45 24.09
CA GLN A 210 -38.52 -21.91 24.07
C GLN A 210 -38.40 -22.61 25.44
N SER A 211 -38.32 -21.89 26.56
CA SER A 211 -38.12 -22.49 27.89
C SER A 211 -39.31 -22.43 28.86
N GLN A 212 -40.52 -22.08 28.41
CA GLN A 212 -41.72 -22.10 29.27
C GLN A 212 -42.89 -22.90 28.68
N VAL A 213 -42.69 -24.21 28.48
CA VAL A 213 -43.81 -25.17 28.51
C VAL A 213 -43.31 -26.48 29.14
N ALA A 214 -43.47 -26.58 30.47
CA ALA A 214 -43.65 -27.84 31.21
C ALA A 214 -44.14 -27.52 32.62
#